data_AF-A0A936AG75-F1
#
_entry.id   AF-A0A936AG75-F1
#
_cell.length_a   1.000
_cell.length_b   1.000
_cell.length_c   1.000
_cell.angle_alpha   90.00
_cell.angle_beta   90.00
_cell.angle_gamma   90.00
#
_symmetry.space_group_name_H-M   'P 1'
#
loop_
_entity.id
_entity.type
_entity.pdbx_description
1 polymer ?
#
loop_
_entity_poly.entity_id
_entity_poly.type
_entity_poly.pdbx_seq_one_letter_code
_entity_poly.pdbx_strand_id
1 'polypeptide(L)'
;MVNCLRFLLGFFPFLLFGQEQLGFSNLYFNIGTTINIYYWGGTNFPGIKAFVGVGGIKQIDSKYGNYMMSVGMNVGIYNKSLGNSLILLKQDNQIDFTSSLFFGPASSHINEKFPLYKNLRTINNLPFYNLRFGNEGLAMLGVNFIMNNHLRHQTVGAIVLNYKNLSINYYNDGGMPLNLLGLGDSFDRWWTGGGGIYYHSIHKNNLFELTFDQFTGYERQYFELATRLGMDVQDYSIFSDIKPDTIGTRYNVTGFRSGNNYNSSSYSLRCFINESLAINVGVIGSLRGTNKEGERLWGVQDLIHNAMKIAIHPNFDANRILVGLTFNHFNPIK
;
A
#
# COMPACT_ATOMS: atom_id res chain seq x y z
N MET A 1 -8.29 12.38 -19.06
CA MET A 1 -7.28 11.46 -19.65
C MET A 1 -6.14 12.21 -20.35
N VAL A 2 -6.43 13.16 -21.26
CA VAL A 2 -5.39 13.95 -21.98
C VAL A 2 -4.45 14.75 -21.06
N ASN A 3 -4.97 15.30 -19.95
CA ASN A 3 -4.14 16.10 -19.02
C ASN A 3 -3.15 15.23 -18.19
N CYS A 4 -3.55 14.03 -17.75
CA CYS A 4 -2.63 13.10 -17.09
C CYS A 4 -1.54 12.58 -18.04
N LEU A 5 -1.90 12.32 -19.30
CA LEU A 5 -0.94 11.88 -20.32
C LEU A 5 0.08 12.99 -20.64
N ARG A 6 -0.36 14.26 -20.71
CA ARG A 6 0.54 15.41 -20.88
C ARG A 6 1.45 15.64 -19.67
N PHE A 7 0.95 15.44 -18.44
CA PHE A 7 1.78 15.50 -17.23
C PHE A 7 2.83 14.38 -17.18
N LEU A 8 2.42 13.15 -17.53
CA LEU A 8 3.31 11.99 -17.64
C LEU A 8 4.40 12.20 -18.69
N LEU A 9 4.02 12.67 -19.88
CA LEU A 9 4.96 12.94 -20.97
C LEU A 9 5.85 14.16 -20.71
N GLY A 10 5.46 15.09 -19.83
CA GLY A 10 6.28 16.25 -19.45
C GLY A 10 7.23 15.99 -18.28
N PHE A 11 6.80 15.22 -17.27
CA PHE A 11 7.53 15.06 -16.01
C PHE A 11 8.54 13.90 -16.03
N PHE A 12 8.22 12.77 -16.69
CA PHE A 12 9.17 11.64 -16.83
C PHE A 12 10.47 12.04 -17.53
N PRO A 13 10.43 12.79 -18.65
CA PRO A 13 11.65 13.31 -19.27
C PRO A 13 12.44 14.23 -18.32
N PHE A 14 11.78 15.05 -17.51
CA PHE A 14 12.48 15.96 -16.59
C PHE A 14 13.29 15.21 -15.52
N LEU A 15 12.79 14.09 -14.99
CA LEU A 15 13.57 13.24 -14.08
C LEU A 15 14.70 12.50 -14.80
N LEU A 16 14.47 12.04 -16.03
CA LEU A 16 15.47 11.33 -16.83
C LEU A 16 16.60 12.25 -17.31
N PHE A 17 16.27 13.47 -17.73
CA PHE A 17 17.23 14.48 -18.21
C PHE A 17 17.78 15.37 -17.09
N GLY A 18 17.14 15.41 -15.92
CA GLY A 18 17.59 16.16 -14.75
C GLY A 18 18.60 15.42 -13.87
N GLN A 19 19.00 14.19 -14.22
CA GLN A 19 19.94 13.36 -13.44
C GLN A 19 21.22 14.12 -13.09
N GLU A 20 21.85 14.77 -14.07
CA GLU A 20 23.10 15.52 -13.87
C GLU A 20 22.91 16.78 -13.03
N GLN A 21 21.77 17.47 -13.15
CA GLN A 21 21.50 18.70 -12.39
C GLN A 21 21.02 18.43 -10.95
N LEU A 22 20.29 17.34 -10.71
CA LEU A 22 19.73 17.00 -9.40
C LEU A 22 20.68 16.15 -8.54
N GLY A 23 21.70 15.53 -9.16
CA GLY A 23 22.77 14.80 -8.48
C GLY A 23 22.28 13.54 -7.75
N PHE A 24 21.28 12.84 -8.32
CA PHE A 24 20.86 11.53 -7.83
C PHE A 24 21.93 10.49 -8.21
N SER A 25 22.41 9.72 -7.24
CA SER A 25 23.49 8.76 -7.45
C SER A 25 23.01 7.39 -7.94
N ASN A 26 21.72 7.08 -7.78
CA ASN A 26 21.13 5.80 -8.18
C ASN A 26 19.72 6.01 -8.74
N LEU A 27 19.62 6.45 -10.00
CA LEU A 27 18.37 6.37 -10.76
C LEU A 27 18.17 4.95 -11.27
N TYR A 28 16.95 4.45 -11.17
CA TYR A 28 16.59 3.13 -11.67
C TYR A 28 15.21 3.17 -12.32
N PHE A 29 15.09 2.37 -13.37
CA PHE A 29 13.85 2.05 -14.03
C PHE A 29 13.34 0.71 -13.48
N ASN A 30 12.04 0.60 -13.25
CA ASN A 30 11.40 -0.59 -12.71
C ASN A 30 10.18 -0.97 -13.55
N ILE A 31 10.09 -2.23 -13.95
CA ILE A 31 8.89 -2.83 -14.53
C ILE A 31 8.41 -3.94 -13.60
N GLY A 32 7.11 -3.92 -13.31
CA GLY A 32 6.45 -4.85 -12.43
C GLY A 32 5.20 -5.44 -13.04
N THR A 33 4.95 -6.73 -12.81
CA THR A 33 3.66 -7.34 -13.14
C THR A 33 3.29 -8.38 -12.09
N THR A 34 2.02 -8.42 -11.70
CA THR A 34 1.46 -9.46 -10.85
C THR A 34 0.23 -10.03 -11.52
N ILE A 35 0.14 -11.35 -11.53
CA ILE A 35 -1.07 -12.09 -11.92
C ILE A 35 -1.51 -12.85 -10.68
N ASN A 36 -2.74 -12.59 -10.24
CA ASN A 36 -3.35 -13.27 -9.10
C ASN A 36 -4.62 -13.98 -9.52
N ILE A 37 -4.84 -15.15 -8.97
CA ILE A 37 -6.09 -15.91 -9.08
C ILE A 37 -6.79 -15.78 -7.74
N TYR A 38 -8.05 -15.35 -7.79
CA TYR A 38 -8.92 -15.24 -6.62
C TYR A 38 -9.87 -16.44 -6.58
N TYR A 39 -9.94 -17.12 -5.44
CA TYR A 39 -10.79 -18.29 -5.25
C TYR A 39 -11.84 -18.04 -4.17
N TRP A 40 -13.12 -18.14 -4.56
CA TRP A 40 -14.27 -18.21 -3.65
C TRP A 40 -15.48 -18.85 -4.34
N GLY A 41 -16.01 -19.94 -3.78
CA GLY A 41 -17.35 -20.46 -4.12
C GLY A 41 -17.64 -20.71 -5.61
N GLY A 42 -16.63 -21.04 -6.43
CA GLY A 42 -16.81 -21.41 -7.85
C GLY A 42 -16.61 -20.28 -8.87
N THR A 43 -16.30 -19.06 -8.45
CA THR A 43 -15.91 -17.97 -9.38
C THR A 43 -14.42 -17.68 -9.28
N ASN A 44 -13.67 -18.02 -10.33
CA ASN A 44 -12.23 -17.80 -10.46
C ASN A 44 -11.97 -16.78 -11.57
N PHE A 45 -11.32 -15.65 -11.24
CA PHE A 45 -10.85 -14.70 -12.26
C PHE A 45 -9.41 -14.31 -12.00
N PRO A 46 -8.58 -14.21 -13.06
CA PRO A 46 -7.27 -13.61 -12.93
C PRO A 46 -7.44 -12.10 -12.77
N GLY A 47 -6.95 -11.54 -11.66
CA GLY A 47 -6.63 -10.12 -11.58
C GLY A 47 -5.21 -9.88 -12.02
N ILE A 48 -5.03 -8.86 -12.85
CA ILE A 48 -3.74 -8.49 -13.41
C ILE A 48 -3.39 -7.09 -12.93
N LYS A 49 -2.13 -6.92 -12.56
CA LYS A 49 -1.52 -5.67 -12.12
C LYS A 49 -0.24 -5.47 -12.93
N ALA A 50 -0.14 -4.42 -13.72
CA ALA A 50 1.06 -4.09 -14.48
C ALA A 50 1.52 -2.67 -14.15
N PHE A 51 2.81 -2.51 -13.91
CA PHE A 51 3.41 -1.29 -13.38
C PHE A 51 4.69 -0.98 -14.13
N VAL A 52 4.90 0.30 -14.38
CA VAL A 52 6.16 0.83 -14.87
C VAL A 52 6.48 2.09 -14.10
N GLY A 53 7.73 2.28 -13.73
CA GLY A 53 8.13 3.47 -13.00
C GLY A 53 9.62 3.71 -12.99
N VAL A 54 9.97 4.88 -12.47
CA VAL A 54 11.33 5.31 -12.21
C VAL A 54 11.45 5.68 -10.75
N GLY A 55 12.58 5.37 -10.14
CA GLY A 55 12.90 5.78 -8.79
C GLY A 55 14.33 6.27 -8.70
N GLY A 56 14.58 7.10 -7.70
CA GLY A 56 15.88 7.71 -7.48
C GLY A 56 16.11 7.93 -6.00
N ILE A 57 17.29 7.54 -5.52
CA ILE A 57 17.72 7.88 -4.17
C ILE A 57 19.01 8.72 -4.20
N LYS A 58 19.12 9.61 -3.22
CA LYS A 58 20.31 10.44 -3.01
C LYS A 58 20.65 10.42 -1.52
N GLN A 59 21.87 9.99 -1.21
CA GLN A 59 22.43 10.17 0.11
C GLN A 59 23.01 11.58 0.22
N ILE A 60 22.75 12.24 1.34
CA ILE A 60 23.17 13.59 1.66
C ILE A 60 23.96 13.52 2.95
N ASP A 61 25.28 13.50 2.81
CA ASP A 61 26.21 13.51 3.94
C ASP A 61 26.47 14.97 4.34
N SER A 62 26.27 15.28 5.63
CA SER A 62 26.45 16.62 6.18
C SER A 62 27.16 16.56 7.53
N LYS A 63 27.67 17.71 8.00
CA LYS A 63 28.24 17.82 9.36
C LYS A 63 27.23 17.52 10.48
N TYR A 64 25.92 17.54 10.17
CA TYR A 64 24.84 17.29 11.13
C TYR A 64 24.33 15.84 11.09
N GLY A 65 24.89 15.00 10.22
CA GLY A 65 24.48 13.61 10.05
C GLY A 65 24.27 13.24 8.57
N ASN A 66 23.94 11.97 8.36
CA ASN A 66 23.68 11.41 7.04
C ASN A 66 22.18 11.26 6.83
N TYR A 67 21.71 11.79 5.71
CA TYR A 67 20.31 11.80 5.33
C TYR A 67 20.14 11.14 3.97
N MET A 68 18.91 10.75 3.66
CA MET A 68 18.54 10.23 2.36
C MET A 68 17.28 10.91 1.87
N MET A 69 17.27 11.21 0.57
CA MET A 69 16.10 11.65 -0.17
C MET A 69 15.76 10.60 -1.21
N SER A 70 14.48 10.31 -1.38
CA SER A 70 13.99 9.41 -2.43
C SER A 70 12.85 10.06 -3.18
N VAL A 71 12.88 9.93 -4.50
CA VAL A 71 11.79 10.28 -5.41
C VAL A 71 11.41 9.05 -6.21
N GLY A 72 10.11 8.85 -6.44
CA GLY A 72 9.63 7.72 -7.21
C GLY A 72 8.39 8.10 -7.99
N MET A 73 8.29 7.63 -9.23
CA MET A 73 7.11 7.84 -10.08
C MET A 73 6.75 6.54 -10.75
N ASN A 74 5.46 6.20 -10.77
CA ASN A 74 4.98 5.05 -11.49
C ASN A 74 3.61 5.27 -12.09
N VAL A 75 3.34 4.48 -13.12
CA VAL A 75 2.01 4.25 -13.67
C VAL A 75 1.67 2.79 -13.47
N GLY A 76 0.52 2.56 -12.85
CA GLY A 76 -0.10 1.27 -12.67
C GLY A 76 -1.34 1.13 -13.53
N ILE A 77 -1.51 -0.05 -14.13
CA ILE A 77 -2.77 -0.46 -14.76
C ILE A 77 -3.17 -1.78 -14.13
N TYR A 78 -4.39 -1.86 -13.61
CA TYR A 78 -4.84 -3.05 -12.92
C TYR A 78 -6.34 -3.25 -12.95
N ASN A 79 -6.75 -4.51 -12.83
CA ASN A 79 -8.14 -4.91 -12.77
C ASN A 79 -8.35 -6.02 -11.73
N LYS A 80 -9.62 -6.20 -11.34
CA LYS A 80 -10.06 -7.31 -10.48
C LYS A 80 -9.20 -7.50 -9.22
N SER A 81 -8.70 -6.41 -8.66
CA SER A 81 -7.86 -6.41 -7.48
C SER A 81 -8.48 -5.59 -6.35
N LEU A 82 -7.68 -5.20 -5.36
CA LEU A 82 -8.13 -4.28 -4.31
C LEU A 82 -8.60 -2.96 -4.96
N GLY A 83 -9.72 -2.43 -4.48
CA GLY A 83 -10.34 -1.22 -5.02
C GLY A 83 -11.15 -1.42 -6.30
N ASN A 84 -11.04 -2.58 -6.98
CA ASN A 84 -11.81 -2.88 -8.20
C ASN A 84 -13.12 -3.61 -7.90
N SER A 85 -14.08 -3.45 -8.81
CA SER A 85 -15.25 -4.32 -8.87
C SER A 85 -14.89 -5.74 -9.30
N LEU A 86 -15.34 -6.70 -8.51
CA LEU A 86 -15.24 -8.13 -8.78
C LEU A 86 -16.42 -8.71 -9.57
N ILE A 87 -17.44 -7.92 -9.92
CA ILE A 87 -18.54 -8.40 -10.77
C ILE A 87 -17.97 -8.86 -12.11
N LEU A 88 -18.22 -10.12 -12.49
CA LEU A 88 -17.74 -10.72 -13.74
C LEU A 88 -17.95 -9.81 -14.96
N LEU A 89 -19.18 -9.32 -15.11
CA LEU A 89 -19.64 -8.59 -16.29
C LEU A 89 -19.27 -7.10 -16.26
N LYS A 90 -18.75 -6.60 -15.13
CA LYS A 90 -18.30 -5.21 -15.00
C LYS A 90 -16.80 -5.15 -15.20
N GLN A 91 -16.37 -4.53 -16.29
CA GLN A 91 -14.97 -4.20 -16.46
C GLN A 91 -14.65 -2.91 -15.70
N ASP A 92 -13.79 -3.03 -14.70
CA ASP A 92 -13.32 -1.91 -13.87
C ASP A 92 -11.79 -1.90 -13.95
N ASN A 93 -11.27 -1.21 -14.96
CA ASN A 93 -9.84 -1.02 -15.16
C ASN A 93 -9.41 0.26 -14.45
N GLN A 94 -8.40 0.13 -13.60
CA GLN A 94 -7.85 1.23 -12.83
C GLN A 94 -6.49 1.60 -13.40
N ILE A 95 -6.29 2.91 -13.51
CA ILE A 95 -5.03 3.49 -13.94
C ILE A 95 -4.65 4.51 -12.88
N ASP A 96 -3.54 4.25 -12.20
CA ASP A 96 -3.01 5.09 -11.15
C ASP A 96 -1.64 5.62 -11.58
N PHE A 97 -1.48 6.93 -11.56
CA PHE A 97 -0.17 7.56 -11.51
C PHE A 97 0.15 7.87 -10.06
N THR A 98 1.32 7.45 -9.59
CA THR A 98 1.78 7.73 -8.24
C THR A 98 3.13 8.43 -8.29
N SER A 99 3.25 9.53 -7.57
CA SER A 99 4.48 10.27 -7.32
C SER A 99 4.80 10.26 -5.84
N SER A 100 6.01 9.88 -5.47
CA SER A 100 6.43 9.63 -4.11
C SER A 100 7.65 10.50 -3.79
N LEU A 101 7.63 11.16 -2.63
CA LEU A 101 8.75 11.95 -2.11
C LEU A 101 9.00 11.58 -0.65
N PHE A 102 10.24 11.19 -0.34
CA PHE A 102 10.64 10.73 0.98
C PHE A 102 11.94 11.39 1.40
N PHE A 103 12.06 11.68 2.69
CA PHE A 103 13.26 12.21 3.31
C PHE A 103 13.43 11.68 4.74
N GLY A 104 14.67 11.45 5.15
CA GLY A 104 14.97 11.18 6.56
C GLY A 104 16.40 10.70 6.81
N PRO A 105 16.76 10.45 8.08
CA PRO A 105 18.09 9.98 8.44
C PRO A 105 18.38 8.58 7.90
N ALA A 106 19.63 8.38 7.49
CA ALA A 106 20.16 7.09 7.04
C ALA A 106 21.50 6.81 7.72
N SER A 107 21.82 5.54 7.95
CA SER A 107 23.16 5.15 8.38
C SER A 107 24.15 5.37 7.25
N SER A 108 25.33 5.93 7.54
CA SER A 108 26.44 5.94 6.56
C SER A 108 26.95 4.53 6.28
N HIS A 109 26.72 3.59 7.18
CA HIS A 109 27.15 2.21 6.99
C HIS A 109 26.23 1.52 5.97
N ILE A 110 26.81 1.24 4.81
CA ILE A 110 26.24 0.35 3.80
C ILE A 110 26.59 -1.07 4.21
N ASN A 111 25.61 -1.97 4.23
CA ASN A 111 25.89 -3.35 4.60
C ASN A 111 26.53 -4.08 3.43
N GLU A 112 27.85 -4.21 3.46
CA GLU A 112 28.65 -4.87 2.42
C GLU A 112 28.29 -6.37 2.25
N LYS A 113 27.65 -6.99 3.25
CA LYS A 113 27.15 -8.39 3.13
C LYS A 113 25.89 -8.50 2.28
N PHE A 114 25.26 -7.39 1.92
CA PHE A 114 24.16 -7.34 0.97
C PHE A 114 24.70 -6.82 -0.37
N PRO A 115 25.21 -7.70 -1.24
CA PRO A 115 25.64 -7.31 -2.59
C PRO A 115 24.50 -6.73 -3.43
N LEU A 116 23.26 -6.91 -2.97
CA LEU A 116 22.03 -6.45 -3.60
C LEU A 116 21.34 -5.40 -2.72
N TYR A 117 20.64 -4.49 -3.38
CA TYR A 117 19.87 -3.45 -2.71
C TYR A 117 18.59 -4.01 -2.07
N LYS A 118 18.18 -3.37 -0.97
CA LYS A 118 16.88 -3.59 -0.32
C LYS A 118 15.83 -2.79 -1.06
N ASN A 119 14.71 -3.44 -1.37
CA ASN A 119 13.61 -2.81 -2.11
C ASN A 119 12.40 -2.66 -1.19
N LEU A 120 11.79 -1.48 -1.20
CA LEU A 120 10.62 -1.19 -0.40
C LEU A 120 9.56 -0.43 -1.19
N ARG A 121 8.31 -0.67 -0.83
CA ARG A 121 7.15 0.12 -1.28
C ARG A 121 6.78 1.09 -0.19
N THR A 122 6.33 2.26 -0.58
CA THR A 122 5.84 3.28 0.37
C THR A 122 4.34 3.50 0.31
N ILE A 123 3.67 2.84 -0.63
CA ILE A 123 2.23 2.85 -0.84
C ILE A 123 1.90 1.62 -1.67
N ASN A 124 0.71 1.07 -1.48
CA ASN A 124 0.08 0.01 -2.28
C ASN A 124 0.95 -1.25 -2.52
N ASN A 125 0.41 -2.45 -2.30
CA ASN A 125 1.18 -3.69 -2.48
C ASN A 125 1.34 -4.12 -3.95
N LEU A 126 1.50 -3.13 -4.84
CA LEU A 126 1.63 -3.28 -6.29
C LEU A 126 3.04 -3.76 -6.65
N PRO A 127 3.27 -4.44 -7.78
CA PRO A 127 4.57 -4.98 -8.15
C PRO A 127 5.61 -3.91 -8.55
N PHE A 128 5.58 -2.72 -7.98
CA PHE A 128 6.59 -1.67 -8.14
C PHE A 128 7.30 -1.44 -6.80
N TYR A 129 8.56 -1.01 -6.84
CA TYR A 129 9.28 -0.50 -5.66
C TYR A 129 9.79 0.89 -5.97
N ASN A 130 9.45 1.82 -5.10
CA ASN A 130 9.76 3.24 -5.26
C ASN A 130 10.89 3.69 -4.33
N LEU A 131 11.40 2.78 -3.50
CA LEU A 131 12.53 3.00 -2.62
C LEU A 131 13.48 1.80 -2.74
N ARG A 132 14.75 2.09 -3.05
CA ARG A 132 15.82 1.08 -3.22
C ARG A 132 17.09 1.61 -2.57
N PHE A 133 17.62 0.92 -1.55
CA PHE A 133 18.74 1.44 -0.73
C PHE A 133 19.66 0.32 -0.22
N GLY A 134 20.90 0.68 0.17
CA GLY A 134 21.91 -0.24 0.70
C GLY A 134 22.24 -0.06 2.19
N ASN A 135 21.78 1.04 2.78
CA ASN A 135 22.14 1.43 4.15
C ASN A 135 21.60 0.42 5.18
N GLU A 136 22.34 0.21 6.28
CA GLU A 136 21.92 -0.66 7.37
C GLU A 136 20.73 -0.12 8.14
N GLY A 137 20.74 1.17 8.42
CA GLY A 137 19.70 1.87 9.18
C GLY A 137 19.07 2.93 8.29
N LEU A 138 17.74 3.05 8.35
CA LEU A 138 16.99 4.06 7.64
C LEU A 138 15.72 4.40 8.41
N ALA A 139 15.40 5.67 8.54
CA ALA A 139 14.08 6.13 8.93
C ALA A 139 13.67 7.27 8.00
N MET A 140 12.57 7.12 7.27
CA MET A 140 12.08 8.13 6.33
C MET A 140 10.62 8.43 6.58
N LEU A 141 10.28 9.69 6.39
CA LEU A 141 8.91 10.17 6.26
C LEU A 141 8.71 10.67 4.85
N GLY A 142 7.50 10.49 4.33
CA GLY A 142 7.21 10.95 3.00
C GLY A 142 5.74 10.95 2.67
N VAL A 143 5.49 11.31 1.43
CA VAL A 143 4.16 11.48 0.86
C VAL A 143 4.08 10.77 -0.49
N ASN A 144 2.92 10.22 -0.78
CA ASN A 144 2.57 9.63 -2.05
C ASN A 144 1.38 10.39 -2.62
N PHE A 145 1.57 11.05 -3.75
CA PHE A 145 0.53 11.70 -4.53
C PHE A 145 0.02 10.73 -5.58
N ILE A 146 -1.26 10.39 -5.49
CA ILE A 146 -1.92 9.39 -6.31
C ILE A 146 -2.95 10.11 -7.17
N MET A 147 -2.83 9.95 -8.48
CA MET A 147 -3.81 10.41 -9.46
C MET A 147 -4.38 9.22 -10.20
N ASN A 148 -5.69 9.01 -10.15
CA ASN A 148 -6.32 7.91 -10.86
C ASN A 148 -7.35 8.35 -11.91
N ASN A 149 -7.68 7.42 -12.82
CA ASN A 149 -8.69 7.61 -13.86
C ASN A 149 -10.13 7.74 -13.34
N HIS A 150 -10.36 7.51 -12.05
CA HIS A 150 -11.65 7.62 -11.39
C HIS A 150 -11.83 8.94 -10.62
N LEU A 151 -10.94 9.92 -10.82
CA LEU A 151 -10.99 11.24 -10.17
C LEU A 151 -10.94 11.20 -8.63
N ARG A 152 -10.38 10.12 -8.09
CA ARG A 152 -10.12 9.91 -6.66
C ARG A 152 -8.65 10.21 -6.36
N HIS A 153 -8.20 11.41 -6.73
CA HIS A 153 -6.84 11.87 -6.45
C HIS A 153 -6.62 11.97 -4.94
N GLN A 154 -5.47 11.57 -4.44
CA GLN A 154 -5.21 11.46 -3.00
C GLN A 154 -3.74 11.65 -2.66
N THR A 155 -3.47 12.16 -1.47
CA THR A 155 -2.17 12.25 -0.82
C THR A 155 -2.17 11.29 0.37
N VAL A 156 -1.21 10.36 0.38
CA VAL A 156 -1.07 9.35 1.43
C VAL A 156 0.32 9.48 2.05
N GLY A 157 0.34 9.79 3.35
CA GLY A 157 1.57 9.87 4.11
C GLY A 157 2.15 8.48 4.35
N ALA A 158 3.45 8.37 4.56
CA ALA A 158 4.09 7.10 4.86
C ALA A 158 5.33 7.25 5.74
N ILE A 159 5.56 6.23 6.56
CA ILE A 159 6.71 6.04 7.43
C ILE A 159 7.42 4.76 7.01
N VAL A 160 8.72 4.89 6.77
CA VAL A 160 9.60 3.78 6.44
C VAL A 160 10.66 3.67 7.51
N LEU A 161 10.83 2.48 8.07
CA LEU A 161 11.90 2.15 8.98
C LEU A 161 12.64 0.92 8.45
N ASN A 162 13.96 0.92 8.55
CA ASN A 162 14.77 -0.26 8.26
C ASN A 162 15.92 -0.36 9.26
N TYR A 163 16.18 -1.59 9.69
CA TYR A 163 17.37 -1.95 10.42
C TYR A 163 17.87 -3.32 9.98
N LYS A 164 19.12 -3.36 9.50
CA LYS A 164 19.77 -4.55 8.92
C LYS A 164 18.91 -5.17 7.82
N ASN A 165 18.37 -6.37 8.04
CA ASN A 165 17.60 -7.16 7.10
C ASN A 165 16.09 -7.02 7.25
N LEU A 166 15.62 -6.13 8.13
CA LEU A 166 14.20 -5.92 8.38
C LEU A 166 13.80 -4.49 8.01
N SER A 167 12.83 -4.36 7.12
CA SER A 167 12.15 -3.09 6.87
C SER A 167 10.68 -3.17 7.25
N ILE A 168 10.15 -2.03 7.70
CA ILE A 168 8.74 -1.83 8.00
C ILE A 168 8.30 -0.58 7.24
N ASN A 169 7.11 -0.66 6.65
CA ASN A 169 6.44 0.47 6.04
C ASN A 169 5.02 0.57 6.61
N TYR A 170 4.58 1.80 6.86
CA TYR A 170 3.20 2.12 7.22
C TYR A 170 2.78 3.36 6.46
N TYR A 171 1.62 3.33 5.82
CA TYR A 171 1.04 4.47 5.13
C TYR A 171 -0.43 4.62 5.46
N ASN A 172 -0.87 5.87 5.50
CA ASN A 172 -2.23 6.24 5.80
C ASN A 172 -2.51 7.64 5.24
N ASP A 173 -3.74 7.89 4.82
CA ASP A 173 -4.15 9.17 4.27
C ASP A 173 -4.64 10.14 5.34
N GLY A 174 -4.99 9.72 6.55
CA GLY A 174 -5.47 10.62 7.61
C GLY A 174 -5.41 10.09 9.04
N GLY A 175 -4.85 8.91 9.23
CA GLY A 175 -4.71 8.22 10.50
C GLY A 175 -3.46 8.65 11.27
N MET A 176 -3.50 8.41 12.58
CA MET A 176 -2.35 8.61 13.46
C MET A 176 -1.19 7.66 13.06
N PRO A 177 0.09 8.10 13.13
CA PRO A 177 0.56 9.43 13.49
C PRO A 177 0.72 10.40 12.29
N LEU A 178 0.33 10.00 11.08
CA LEU A 178 0.60 10.77 9.85
C LEU A 178 -0.23 12.05 9.72
N ASN A 179 -1.42 12.07 10.33
CA ASN A 179 -2.25 13.27 10.44
C ASN A 179 -1.60 14.39 11.26
N LEU A 180 -0.88 14.05 12.34
CA LEU A 180 -0.16 15.02 13.18
C LEU A 180 0.94 15.74 12.39
N LEU A 181 1.44 15.10 11.33
CA LEU A 181 2.50 15.63 10.47
C LEU A 181 1.96 16.30 9.20
N GLY A 182 0.64 16.28 8.98
CA GLY A 182 0.01 16.85 7.77
C GLY A 182 0.43 16.15 6.47
N LEU A 183 0.86 14.88 6.54
CA LEU A 183 1.40 14.13 5.39
C LEU A 183 0.33 13.42 4.56
N GLY A 184 -0.90 13.37 5.06
CA GLY A 184 -2.07 12.82 4.37
C GLY A 184 -3.19 13.86 4.26
N ASP A 185 -4.14 13.62 3.36
CA ASP A 185 -5.24 14.54 3.10
C ASP A 185 -6.57 14.22 3.82
N SER A 186 -6.63 13.10 4.54
CA SER A 186 -7.72 12.68 5.44
C SER A 186 -9.09 12.55 4.80
N PHE A 187 -9.15 12.30 3.49
CA PHE A 187 -10.42 12.19 2.77
C PHE A 187 -10.99 10.76 2.68
N ASP A 188 -10.25 9.73 3.11
CA ASP A 188 -10.69 8.32 3.17
C ASP A 188 -11.24 7.78 1.82
N ARG A 189 -10.56 8.12 0.71
CA ARG A 189 -11.10 7.93 -0.66
C ARG A 189 -10.69 6.64 -1.35
N TRP A 190 -9.38 6.44 -1.51
CA TRP A 190 -8.86 5.38 -2.39
C TRP A 190 -8.01 4.45 -1.56
N TRP A 191 -6.82 4.88 -1.15
CA TRP A 191 -5.98 4.16 -0.19
C TRP A 191 -6.11 4.81 1.18
N THR A 192 -6.63 4.08 2.14
CA THR A 192 -6.93 4.62 3.48
C THR A 192 -6.00 4.08 4.54
N GLY A 193 -5.26 3.04 4.19
CA GLY A 193 -4.17 2.57 5.01
C GLY A 193 -3.49 1.37 4.41
N GLY A 194 -2.32 1.06 4.94
CA GLY A 194 -1.61 -0.14 4.60
C GLY A 194 -0.23 -0.13 5.18
N GLY A 195 0.49 -1.19 4.90
CA GLY A 195 1.84 -1.34 5.40
C GLY A 195 2.36 -2.73 5.13
N GLY A 196 3.59 -2.95 5.58
CA GLY A 196 4.19 -4.25 5.47
C GLY A 196 5.50 -4.38 6.21
N ILE A 197 5.86 -5.63 6.40
CA ILE A 197 7.12 -6.08 6.98
C ILE A 197 7.87 -6.82 5.87
N TYR A 198 9.12 -6.43 5.67
CA TYR A 198 9.97 -6.91 4.59
C TYR A 198 11.22 -7.51 5.21
N TYR A 199 11.50 -8.76 4.85
CA TYR A 199 12.72 -9.44 5.24
C TYR A 199 13.63 -9.57 4.02
N HIS A 200 14.83 -9.00 4.13
CA HIS A 200 15.81 -8.94 3.06
C HIS A 200 16.78 -10.12 3.11
N SER A 201 17.14 -10.63 1.93
CA SER A 201 18.15 -11.69 1.81
C SER A 201 19.52 -11.10 1.51
N ILE A 202 20.58 -11.81 1.86
CA ILE A 202 21.93 -11.51 1.37
C ILE A 202 22.13 -11.91 -0.10
N HIS A 203 21.28 -12.79 -0.65
CA HIS A 203 21.41 -13.32 -2.02
C HIS A 203 20.31 -12.87 -2.98
N LYS A 204 19.31 -12.13 -2.48
CA LYS A 204 18.15 -11.63 -3.25
C LYS A 204 17.79 -10.26 -2.71
N ASN A 205 17.23 -9.39 -3.55
CA ASN A 205 16.81 -8.05 -3.10
C ASN A 205 15.88 -8.13 -1.87
N ASN A 206 14.82 -8.94 -1.95
CA ASN A 206 13.90 -9.26 -0.85
C ASN A 206 13.72 -10.78 -0.76
N LEU A 207 13.46 -11.31 0.44
CA LEU A 207 13.13 -12.74 0.66
C LEU A 207 11.64 -12.93 0.89
N PHE A 208 11.10 -12.20 1.88
CA PHE A 208 9.70 -12.26 2.29
C PHE A 208 9.12 -10.87 2.44
N GLU A 209 7.84 -10.73 2.06
CA GLU A 209 7.06 -9.52 2.30
C GLU A 209 5.71 -9.92 2.85
N LEU A 210 5.41 -9.49 4.07
CA LEU A 210 4.07 -9.60 4.64
C LEU A 210 3.44 -8.22 4.59
N THR A 211 2.35 -8.08 3.85
CA THR A 211 1.77 -6.77 3.58
C THR A 211 0.26 -6.77 3.77
N PHE A 212 -0.27 -5.61 4.15
CA PHE A 212 -1.69 -5.34 4.16
C PHE A 212 -1.97 -4.04 3.41
N ASP A 213 -3.13 -4.01 2.76
CA ASP A 213 -3.69 -2.80 2.15
C ASP A 213 -5.14 -2.68 2.57
N GLN A 214 -5.56 -1.43 2.74
CA GLN A 214 -6.91 -1.04 3.03
C GLN A 214 -7.36 0.07 2.08
N PHE A 215 -8.63 -0.04 1.72
CA PHE A 215 -9.31 0.77 0.72
C PHE A 215 -10.73 1.05 1.24
N THR A 216 -11.14 2.31 1.41
CA THR A 216 -12.45 2.62 2.03
C THR A 216 -13.48 3.22 1.06
N GLY A 217 -13.09 3.85 -0.05
CA GLY A 217 -14.05 4.70 -0.80
C GLY A 217 -14.52 4.17 -2.16
N TYR A 218 -15.82 3.84 -2.22
CA TYR A 218 -16.58 3.74 -3.47
C TYR A 218 -17.05 5.10 -3.98
N GLU A 219 -17.06 6.15 -3.14
CA GLU A 219 -17.57 7.49 -3.47
C GLU A 219 -16.65 8.61 -2.94
N ARG A 220 -16.44 9.66 -3.74
CA ARG A 220 -15.36 10.67 -3.63
C ARG A 220 -15.33 11.46 -2.30
N GLN A 221 -16.47 11.60 -1.62
CA GLN A 221 -16.64 12.40 -0.42
C GLN A 221 -17.52 11.70 0.62
N TYR A 222 -17.74 10.39 0.51
CA TYR A 222 -18.74 9.71 1.33
C TYR A 222 -18.47 9.90 2.83
N PHE A 223 -17.21 9.83 3.26
CA PHE A 223 -16.84 10.05 4.65
C PHE A 223 -17.11 11.50 5.09
N GLU A 224 -16.66 12.50 4.33
CA GLU A 224 -16.92 13.92 4.65
C GLU A 224 -18.40 14.26 4.62
N LEU A 225 -19.14 13.74 3.63
CA LEU A 225 -20.57 13.95 3.46
C LEU A 225 -21.32 13.31 4.62
N ALA A 226 -20.98 12.07 5.00
CA ALA A 226 -21.62 11.40 6.12
C ALA A 226 -21.31 12.12 7.45
N THR A 227 -20.07 12.56 7.64
CA THR A 227 -19.62 13.35 8.80
C THR A 227 -20.36 14.71 8.88
N ARG A 228 -20.49 15.43 7.76
CA ARG A 228 -21.15 16.75 7.71
C ARG A 228 -22.68 16.67 7.78
N LEU A 229 -23.28 15.63 7.20
CA LEU A 229 -24.73 15.42 7.25
C LEU A 229 -25.20 14.85 8.59
N GLY A 230 -24.27 14.52 9.52
CA GLY A 230 -24.61 13.78 10.73
C GLY A 230 -25.28 12.45 10.41
N MET A 231 -25.07 11.92 9.19
CA MET A 231 -25.49 10.58 8.86
C MET A 231 -24.64 9.66 9.71
N ASP A 232 -25.30 8.72 10.38
CA ASP A 232 -24.68 7.77 11.29
C ASP A 232 -23.65 6.93 10.52
N VAL A 233 -22.41 7.44 10.45
CA VAL A 233 -21.22 6.65 10.21
C VAL A 233 -21.10 5.84 11.49
N GLN A 234 -21.80 4.71 11.49
CA GLN A 234 -22.07 3.84 12.62
C GLN A 234 -21.27 4.24 13.86
N ASP A 235 -21.87 5.05 14.74
CA ASP A 235 -21.19 5.50 15.93
C ASP A 235 -20.87 4.29 16.81
N TYR A 236 -19.58 4.02 17.03
CA TYR A 236 -19.15 2.91 17.88
C TYR A 236 -19.25 3.23 19.37
N SER A 237 -19.89 4.33 19.78
CA SER A 237 -20.26 4.58 21.18
C SER A 237 -21.15 3.48 21.78
N ILE A 238 -21.84 2.69 20.96
CA ILE A 238 -22.50 1.43 21.37
C ILE A 238 -21.51 0.31 21.77
N PHE A 239 -20.23 0.44 21.42
CA PHE A 239 -19.16 -0.49 21.78
C PHE A 239 -18.18 0.09 22.83
N SER A 240 -18.30 1.38 23.20
CA SER A 240 -17.51 1.94 24.31
C SER A 240 -17.91 1.40 25.68
N ASP A 241 -19.11 0.80 25.79
CA ASP A 241 -19.59 0.12 27.00
C ASP A 241 -19.19 -1.36 27.07
N ILE A 242 -18.56 -1.91 26.04
CA ILE A 242 -18.11 -3.31 26.01
C ILE A 242 -16.65 -3.37 26.44
N LYS A 243 -16.41 -3.88 27.66
CA LYS A 243 -15.05 -4.09 28.18
C LYS A 243 -14.24 -4.98 27.22
N PRO A 244 -13.04 -4.55 26.81
CA PRO A 244 -12.19 -5.28 25.87
C PRO A 244 -11.49 -6.43 26.59
N ASP A 245 -12.24 -7.44 27.02
CA ASP A 245 -11.63 -8.52 27.82
C ASP A 245 -11.04 -9.64 26.95
N THR A 246 -11.10 -9.58 25.62
CA THR A 246 -10.36 -10.53 24.77
C THR A 246 -10.16 -10.00 23.34
N ILE A 247 -8.93 -10.17 22.84
CA ILE A 247 -8.59 -10.04 21.42
C ILE A 247 -9.53 -10.96 20.61
N GLY A 248 -10.36 -10.36 19.76
CA GLY A 248 -11.41 -11.06 18.99
C GLY A 248 -12.82 -10.73 19.51
N THR A 249 -13.24 -9.48 19.35
CA THR A 249 -14.59 -9.03 19.69
C THR A 249 -15.66 -9.79 18.90
N ARG A 250 -16.69 -10.24 19.63
CA ARG A 250 -17.85 -10.98 19.13
C ARG A 250 -18.95 -9.99 18.76
N TYR A 251 -19.50 -10.07 17.56
CA TYR A 251 -20.63 -9.21 17.15
C TYR A 251 -21.82 -10.04 16.66
N ASN A 252 -23.02 -9.69 17.12
CA ASN A 252 -24.29 -10.20 16.62
C ASN A 252 -24.87 -9.15 15.66
N VAL A 253 -24.40 -9.15 14.41
CA VAL A 253 -24.90 -8.23 13.39
C VAL A 253 -25.90 -8.97 12.50
N THR A 254 -27.12 -9.18 12.98
CA THR A 254 -28.22 -9.67 12.15
C THR A 254 -28.80 -8.52 11.34
N GLY A 255 -28.46 -8.40 10.05
CA GLY A 255 -29.10 -7.41 9.17
C GLY A 255 -28.35 -7.04 7.89
N PHE A 256 -27.04 -7.26 7.81
CA PHE A 256 -26.27 -6.90 6.61
C PHE A 256 -26.27 -8.07 5.61
N ARG A 257 -27.10 -7.97 4.57
CA ARG A 257 -27.01 -8.86 3.41
C ARG A 257 -25.63 -8.71 2.78
N SER A 258 -24.87 -9.80 2.79
CA SER A 258 -23.66 -10.04 1.98
C SER A 258 -23.89 -9.53 0.56
N GLY A 259 -23.31 -8.38 0.24
CA GLY A 259 -23.58 -7.70 -1.02
C GLY A 259 -22.43 -6.86 -1.50
N ASN A 260 -21.17 -7.23 -1.25
CA ASN A 260 -20.05 -6.38 -1.64
C ASN A 260 -19.24 -6.99 -2.78
N ASN A 261 -19.53 -6.46 -3.96
CA ASN A 261 -18.91 -6.72 -5.25
C ASN A 261 -17.50 -6.12 -5.40
N TYR A 262 -16.82 -5.86 -4.29
CA TYR A 262 -15.58 -5.10 -4.24
C TYR A 262 -14.66 -5.62 -3.14
N ASN A 263 -13.42 -5.15 -3.17
CA ASN A 263 -12.37 -5.51 -2.24
C ASN A 263 -11.80 -4.26 -1.57
N SER A 264 -11.99 -4.16 -0.27
CA SER A 264 -11.59 -3.04 0.58
C SER A 264 -10.42 -3.39 1.50
N SER A 265 -10.08 -4.67 1.64
CA SER A 265 -8.84 -5.08 2.32
C SER A 265 -8.13 -6.22 1.61
N SER A 266 -6.81 -6.26 1.70
CA SER A 266 -5.97 -7.33 1.17
C SER A 266 -4.79 -7.59 2.09
N TYR A 267 -4.49 -8.87 2.30
CA TYR A 267 -3.41 -9.38 3.13
C TYR A 267 -2.60 -10.35 2.27
N SER A 268 -1.30 -10.12 2.13
CA SER A 268 -0.46 -10.88 1.21
C SER A 268 0.86 -11.24 1.85
N LEU A 269 1.27 -12.50 1.65
CA LEU A 269 2.63 -12.96 1.82
C LEU A 269 3.24 -13.16 0.44
N ARG A 270 4.39 -12.54 0.20
CA ARG A 270 5.18 -12.72 -1.01
C ARG A 270 6.52 -13.37 -0.69
N CYS A 271 6.84 -14.46 -1.39
CA CYS A 271 8.06 -15.22 -1.23
C CYS A 271 8.87 -15.18 -2.52
N PHE A 272 10.08 -14.61 -2.47
CA PHE A 272 10.93 -14.43 -3.66
C PHE A 272 11.71 -15.71 -3.98
N ILE A 273 11.49 -16.24 -5.19
CA ILE A 273 12.24 -17.37 -5.74
C ILE A 273 13.61 -16.90 -6.21
N ASN A 274 13.68 -15.72 -6.84
CA ASN A 274 14.91 -15.04 -7.25
C ASN A 274 14.75 -13.52 -7.09
N GLU A 275 15.67 -12.73 -7.66
CA GLU A 275 15.65 -11.25 -7.56
C GLU A 275 14.41 -10.58 -8.17
N SER A 276 13.73 -11.28 -9.07
CA SER A 276 12.65 -10.72 -9.89
C SER A 276 11.32 -11.46 -9.75
N LEU A 277 11.32 -12.75 -9.42
CA LEU A 277 10.13 -13.59 -9.40
C LEU A 277 9.77 -13.98 -7.97
N ALA A 278 8.49 -13.87 -7.65
CA ALA A 278 7.93 -14.26 -6.37
C ALA A 278 6.57 -14.95 -6.49
N ILE A 279 6.27 -15.80 -5.51
CA ILE A 279 4.94 -16.39 -5.31
C ILE A 279 4.21 -15.52 -4.28
N ASN A 280 2.96 -15.19 -4.57
CA ASN A 280 2.06 -14.51 -3.64
C ASN A 280 1.01 -15.48 -3.14
N VAL A 281 0.77 -15.47 -1.84
CA VAL A 281 -0.39 -16.12 -1.21
C VAL A 281 -1.02 -15.15 -0.24
N GLY A 282 -2.34 -15.18 -0.10
CA GLY A 282 -3.01 -14.21 0.75
C GLY A 282 -4.50 -14.35 0.82
N VAL A 283 -5.13 -13.35 1.42
CA VAL A 283 -6.58 -13.20 1.50
C VAL A 283 -6.94 -11.78 1.07
N ILE A 284 -7.91 -11.66 0.19
CA ILE A 284 -8.58 -10.40 -0.10
C ILE A 284 -9.97 -10.43 0.55
N GLY A 285 -10.32 -9.37 1.26
CA GLY A 285 -11.52 -9.27 2.09
C GLY A 285 -11.21 -9.13 3.57
N SER A 286 -12.27 -8.96 4.35
CA SER A 286 -12.27 -8.42 5.71
C SER A 286 -11.62 -9.29 6.81
N LEU A 287 -11.06 -10.46 6.47
CA LEU A 287 -10.59 -11.48 7.43
C LEU A 287 -11.62 -11.81 8.52
N ARG A 288 -12.91 -11.84 8.15
CA ARG A 288 -14.00 -12.18 9.07
C ARG A 288 -14.27 -13.68 9.13
N GLY A 289 -14.61 -14.19 10.31
CA GLY A 289 -15.02 -15.57 10.51
C GLY A 289 -16.27 -15.67 11.38
N THR A 290 -17.18 -16.58 11.05
CA THR A 290 -18.35 -16.91 11.88
C THR A 290 -18.07 -18.19 12.67
N ASN A 291 -18.39 -18.19 13.96
CA ASN A 291 -18.41 -19.40 14.77
C ASN A 291 -19.78 -19.52 15.49
N LYS A 292 -19.99 -20.61 16.25
CA LYS A 292 -21.23 -20.84 17.02
C LYS A 292 -21.52 -19.76 18.08
N GLU A 293 -20.54 -18.90 18.38
CA GLU A 293 -20.59 -17.89 19.45
C GLU A 293 -20.65 -16.44 18.92
N GLY A 294 -20.70 -16.25 17.60
CA GLY A 294 -20.78 -14.94 16.94
C GLY A 294 -19.75 -14.73 15.83
N GLU A 295 -19.67 -13.50 15.33
CA GLU A 295 -18.67 -13.10 14.33
C GLU A 295 -17.36 -12.68 15.01
N ARG A 296 -16.21 -13.11 14.48
CA ARG A 296 -14.87 -12.65 14.87
C ARG A 296 -14.23 -11.83 13.75
N LEU A 297 -13.65 -10.69 14.11
CA LEU A 297 -12.89 -9.81 13.23
C LEU A 297 -11.39 -10.04 13.44
N TRP A 298 -10.64 -10.26 12.36
CA TRP A 298 -9.18 -10.40 12.39
C TRP A 298 -8.46 -9.41 11.47
N GLY A 299 -9.19 -8.45 10.88
CA GLY A 299 -8.62 -7.44 10.02
C GLY A 299 -7.65 -6.53 10.78
N VAL A 300 -6.52 -6.18 10.16
CA VAL A 300 -5.50 -5.33 10.80
C VAL A 300 -6.07 -3.95 11.14
N GLN A 301 -6.88 -3.36 10.25
CA GLN A 301 -7.56 -2.11 10.54
C GLN A 301 -8.53 -2.24 11.72
N ASP A 302 -9.33 -3.31 11.76
CA ASP A 302 -10.27 -3.56 12.86
C ASP A 302 -9.54 -3.69 14.20
N LEU A 303 -8.40 -4.38 14.22
CA LEU A 303 -7.54 -4.51 15.41
C LEU A 303 -6.99 -3.15 15.86
N ILE A 304 -6.49 -2.34 14.94
CA ILE A 304 -5.97 -0.99 15.21
C ILE A 304 -7.08 -0.08 15.75
N HIS A 305 -8.26 -0.08 15.13
CA HIS A 305 -9.40 0.74 15.54
C HIS A 305 -9.91 0.33 16.93
N ASN A 306 -10.03 -0.97 17.20
CA ASN A 306 -10.41 -1.48 18.52
C ASN A 306 -9.40 -1.10 19.60
N ALA A 307 -8.10 -1.18 19.30
CA ALA A 307 -7.05 -0.78 20.23
C ALA A 307 -7.07 0.74 20.52
N MET A 308 -7.39 1.56 19.51
CA MET A 308 -7.39 3.02 19.62
C MET A 308 -8.76 3.63 19.97
N LYS A 309 -9.82 2.82 20.06
CA LYS A 309 -11.21 3.25 20.29
C LYS A 309 -11.73 4.29 19.29
N ILE A 310 -11.42 4.10 18.00
CA ILE A 310 -11.84 5.02 16.91
C ILE A 310 -13.02 4.39 16.16
N ALA A 311 -14.05 5.21 15.86
CA ALA A 311 -15.25 4.79 15.12
C ALA A 311 -14.89 4.24 13.71
N ILE A 312 -15.65 3.24 13.25
CA ILE A 312 -15.32 2.42 12.07
C ILE A 312 -16.26 2.69 10.90
N HIS A 313 -15.78 2.44 9.69
CA HIS A 313 -16.58 1.96 8.56
C HIS A 313 -16.41 0.45 8.47
N PRO A 314 -17.37 -0.39 8.91
CA PRO A 314 -17.16 -1.82 8.94
C PRO A 314 -16.90 -2.39 7.55
N ASN A 315 -15.80 -3.15 7.44
CA ASN A 315 -15.46 -3.86 6.23
C ASN A 315 -16.21 -5.20 6.19
N PHE A 316 -17.20 -5.31 5.30
CA PHE A 316 -18.06 -6.50 5.16
C PHE A 316 -17.72 -7.37 3.95
N ASP A 317 -16.49 -7.30 3.45
CA ASP A 317 -16.11 -8.03 2.25
C ASP A 317 -15.92 -9.53 2.48
N ALA A 318 -16.39 -10.33 1.52
CA ALA A 318 -16.17 -11.76 1.53
C ALA A 318 -14.68 -12.08 1.36
N ASN A 319 -14.18 -12.98 2.22
CA ASN A 319 -12.81 -13.47 2.12
C ASN A 319 -12.65 -14.34 0.87
N ARG A 320 -11.64 -14.04 0.07
CA ARG A 320 -11.22 -14.85 -1.07
C ARG A 320 -9.74 -15.15 -0.96
N ILE A 321 -9.37 -16.39 -1.23
CA ILE A 321 -7.96 -16.79 -1.22
C ILE A 321 -7.31 -16.23 -2.48
N LEU A 322 -6.16 -15.60 -2.29
CA LEU A 322 -5.30 -15.07 -3.33
C LEU A 322 -4.13 -16.03 -3.50
N VAL A 323 -3.89 -16.49 -4.73
CA VAL A 323 -2.62 -17.12 -5.12
C VAL A 323 -2.15 -16.50 -6.42
N GLY A 324 -0.87 -16.14 -6.51
CA GLY A 324 -0.37 -15.48 -7.70
C GLY A 324 1.14 -15.51 -7.88
N LEU A 325 1.58 -14.92 -8.98
CA LEU A 325 2.97 -14.72 -9.33
C LEU A 325 3.24 -13.24 -9.51
N THR A 326 4.33 -12.76 -8.94
CA THR A 326 4.84 -11.40 -9.14
C THR A 326 6.17 -11.46 -9.86
N PHE A 327 6.28 -10.72 -10.95
CA PHE A 327 7.53 -10.38 -11.61
C PHE A 327 7.86 -8.91 -11.36
N ASN A 328 9.11 -8.61 -11.04
CA ASN A 328 9.62 -7.26 -10.91
C ASN A 328 11.06 -7.22 -11.42
N HIS A 329 11.37 -6.28 -12.29
CA HIS A 329 12.70 -6.13 -12.84
C HIS A 329 13.18 -4.70 -12.72
N PHE A 330 14.44 -4.54 -12.33
CA PHE A 330 15.09 -3.25 -12.19
C PHE A 330 16.21 -3.12 -13.20
N ASN A 331 16.23 -1.99 -13.90
CA ASN A 331 17.35 -1.58 -14.74
C ASN A 331 17.94 -0.29 -14.17
N PRO A 332 19.23 -0.28 -13.75
CA PRO A 332 19.89 0.98 -13.41
C PRO A 332 19.93 1.88 -14.64
N ILE A 333 19.61 3.16 -14.44
CA ILE A 333 19.73 4.18 -15.49
C ILE A 333 21.12 4.77 -15.30
N LYS A 334 21.97 4.63 -16.32
CA LYS A 334 23.33 5.17 -16.31
C LYS A 334 23.30 6.61 -16.77
#